data_AF-K4R6E0-F1
#
_entry.id   AF-K4R6E0-F1
#
_cell.length_a   1.000
_cell.length_b   1.000
_cell.length_c   1.000
_cell.angle_alpha   90.00
_cell.angle_beta   90.00
_cell.angle_gamma   90.00
#
_symmetry.space_group_name_H-M   'P 1'
#
loop_
_entity.id
_entity.type
_entity.pdbx_description
1 polymer ?
#
loop_
_entity_poly.entity_id
_entity_poly.type
_entity_poly.pdbx_seq_one_letter_code
_entity_poly.pdbx_strand_id
1 'polypeptide(L)'
;MTASMSFYADTHTTVRLSEYGTHHAPILALNGEDHTLTVSAFHHVPIADHLSFARELAAACADYVKALEAYATALSDGEQEPDEDQQ
;
A
#
# COMPACT_ATOMS: atom_id res chain seq x y z
N MET A 1 12.59 -15.69 16.17
CA MET A 1 11.12 -15.76 16.13
C MET A 1 10.65 -14.52 15.39
N THR A 2 10.14 -14.64 14.16
CA THR A 2 9.68 -13.51 13.35
C THR A 2 8.17 -13.38 13.53
N ALA A 3 7.70 -12.25 14.05
CA ALA A 3 6.28 -11.92 14.05
C ALA A 3 5.89 -11.48 12.63
N SER A 4 4.79 -12.01 12.12
CA SER A 4 4.16 -11.53 10.88
C SER A 4 2.86 -10.83 11.25
N MET A 5 2.64 -9.65 10.71
CA MET A 5 1.39 -8.89 10.85
C MET A 5 0.91 -8.54 9.45
N SER A 6 -0.38 -8.76 9.20
CA SER A 6 -1.03 -8.42 7.93
C SER A 6 -2.03 -7.29 8.15
N PHE A 7 -2.09 -6.36 7.20
CA PHE A 7 -3.07 -5.28 7.15
C PHE A 7 -3.95 -5.52 5.93
N TYR A 8 -5.26 -5.58 6.11
CA TYR A 8 -6.22 -5.81 5.04
C TYR A 8 -6.96 -4.50 4.75
N ALA A 9 -6.56 -3.83 3.67
CA ALA A 9 -7.19 -2.59 3.24
C ALA A 9 -8.55 -2.87 2.58
N ASP A 10 -9.52 -2.02 2.90
CA ASP A 10 -10.88 -2.04 2.36
C ASP A 10 -11.38 -0.60 2.07
N THR A 11 -12.66 -0.46 1.77
CA THR A 11 -13.29 0.83 1.47
C THR A 11 -13.36 1.79 2.67
N HIS A 12 -13.13 1.32 3.89
CA HIS A 12 -13.09 2.13 5.11
C HIS A 12 -11.66 2.49 5.52
N THR A 13 -10.67 1.94 4.83
CA THR A 13 -9.27 2.20 5.09
C THR A 13 -8.83 3.55 4.52
N THR A 14 -8.07 4.32 5.30
CA THR A 14 -7.51 5.61 4.88
C THR A 14 -6.00 5.66 5.06
N VAL A 15 -5.32 6.32 4.12
CA VAL A 15 -3.89 6.64 4.22
C VAL A 15 -3.74 8.09 4.67
N ARG A 16 -2.97 8.33 5.74
CA ARG A 16 -2.72 9.66 6.29
C ARG A 16 -1.21 9.89 6.45
N LEU A 17 -0.71 11.01 5.93
CA LEU A 17 0.63 11.52 6.20
C LEU A 17 0.54 12.66 7.21
N SER A 18 1.29 12.56 8.30
CA SER A 18 1.45 13.62 9.29
C SER A 18 2.83 14.26 9.12
N GLU A 19 2.87 15.53 8.74
CA GLU A 19 4.09 16.31 8.56
C GLU A 19 4.27 17.30 9.72
N TYR A 20 5.50 17.39 10.23
CA TYR A 20 5.84 18.21 11.41
C TYR A 20 6.97 19.22 11.11
N GLY A 21 7.18 19.54 9.83
CA GLY A 21 8.32 20.33 9.37
C GLY A 21 9.66 19.66 9.68
N THR A 22 10.68 20.45 10.00
CA THR A 22 12.03 19.95 10.30
C THR A 22 12.23 19.54 11.76
N HIS A 23 11.21 19.70 12.61
CA HIS A 23 11.31 19.44 14.05
C HIS A 23 11.12 17.97 14.40
N HIS A 24 10.30 17.24 13.63
CA HIS A 24 10.04 15.82 13.84
C HIS A 24 9.98 15.07 12.50
N ALA A 25 10.28 13.77 12.55
CA ALA A 25 10.15 12.91 11.39
C ALA A 25 8.67 12.76 10.99
N PRO A 26 8.36 12.68 9.68
CA PRO A 26 7.00 12.43 9.23
C PRO A 26 6.52 11.04 9.64
N ILE A 27 5.21 10.89 9.81
CA ILE A 27 4.56 9.61 10.11
C ILE A 27 3.56 9.31 9.01
N LEU A 28 3.68 8.13 8.41
CA LEU A 28 2.68 7.59 7.48
C LEU A 28 1.82 6.56 8.23
N ALA A 29 0.50 6.68 8.14
CA ALA A 29 -0.44 5.79 8.80
C ALA A 29 -1.45 5.22 7.80
N LEU A 30 -1.69 3.92 7.87
CA LEU A 30 -2.84 3.24 7.27
C LEU A 30 -3.82 2.95 8.41
N ASN A 31 -4.97 3.60 8.38
CA ASN A 31 -5.99 3.49 9.43
C ASN A 31 -7.17 2.70 8.87
N GLY A 32 -7.47 1.55 9.48
CA GLY A 32 -8.76 0.89 9.38
C GLY A 32 -9.65 1.29 10.56
N GLU A 33 -10.85 0.69 10.65
CA GLU A 33 -11.83 1.00 11.71
C GLU A 33 -11.28 0.72 13.12
N ASP A 34 -10.71 -0.46 13.32
CA ASP A 34 -10.20 -0.92 14.62
C ASP A 34 -8.68 -1.09 14.70
N HIS A 35 -7.96 -0.77 13.63
CA HIS A 35 -6.54 -1.04 13.52
C HIS A 35 -5.79 0.07 12.79
N THR A 36 -4.52 0.28 13.17
CA THR A 36 -3.66 1.25 12.50
C THR A 36 -2.27 0.68 12.32
N LEU A 37 -1.76 0.73 11.10
CA LEU A 37 -0.36 0.47 10.79
C LEU A 37 0.35 1.81 10.61
N THR A 38 1.41 2.06 11.38
CA THR A 38 2.20 3.29 11.27
C THR A 38 3.64 3.00 10.85
N VAL A 39 4.14 3.82 9.93
CA VAL A 39 5.53 3.86 9.50
C VAL A 39 6.11 5.17 10.00
N SER A 40 7.05 5.08 10.94
CA SER A 40 7.66 6.23 11.59
C SER A 40 9.18 6.12 11.51
N ALA A 41 9.84 7.25 11.26
CA ALA A 41 11.30 7.29 11.31
C ALA A 41 11.76 7.42 12.77
N PHE A 42 12.55 6.45 13.24
CA PHE A 42 13.12 6.49 14.59
C PHE A 42 14.47 7.21 14.60
N HIS A 43 14.70 8.02 15.65
CA HIS A 43 15.91 8.83 15.80
C HIS A 43 17.23 8.04 15.85
N HIS A 44 17.19 6.75 16.22
CA HIS A 44 18.38 5.91 16.30
C HIS A 44 18.83 5.33 14.95
N VAL A 45 18.02 5.48 13.89
CA VAL A 45 18.34 5.03 12.53
C VAL A 45 18.74 6.25 11.68
N PRO A 46 19.84 6.18 10.91
CA PRO A 46 20.26 7.27 10.03
C PRO A 46 19.18 7.72 9.05
N ILE A 47 19.08 9.04 8.81
CA ILE A 47 18.08 9.60 7.89
C ILE A 47 18.23 9.10 6.46
N ALA A 48 19.46 8.78 6.02
CA ALA A 48 19.72 8.21 4.70
C ALA A 48 19.05 6.84 4.53
N ASP A 49 19.04 6.02 5.59
CA ASP A 49 18.43 4.70 5.58
C ASP A 49 16.90 4.80 5.55
N HIS A 50 16.32 5.74 6.32
CA HIS A 50 14.90 6.06 6.25
C HIS A 50 14.47 6.52 4.86
N LEU A 51 15.30 7.35 4.21
CA LEU A 51 15.03 7.80 2.84
C LEU A 51 15.14 6.66 1.82
N SER A 52 16.08 5.73 1.98
CA SER A 52 16.17 4.54 1.14
C SER A 52 14.91 3.68 1.27
N PHE A 53 14.51 3.37 2.50
CA PHE A 53 13.29 2.63 2.78
C PHE A 53 12.05 3.31 2.19
N ALA A 54 11.90 4.63 2.38
CA ALA A 54 10.74 5.36 1.85
C ALA A 54 10.67 5.32 0.32
N ARG A 55 11.81 5.35 -0.37
CA ARG A 55 11.88 5.23 -1.84
C ARG A 55 11.52 3.82 -2.31
N GLU A 56 12.03 2.79 -1.63
CA GLU A 56 11.70 1.40 -1.92
C GLU A 56 10.20 1.12 -1.70
N LEU A 57 9.63 1.63 -0.60
CA LEU A 57 8.20 1.55 -0.32
C LEU A 57 7.38 2.22 -1.43
N ALA A 58 7.75 3.43 -1.85
CA ALA A 58 7.06 4.14 -2.92
C ALA A 58 7.11 3.37 -4.26
N ALA A 59 8.27 2.80 -4.60
CA ALA A 59 8.42 1.97 -5.79
C ALA A 59 7.54 0.72 -5.73
N ALA A 60 7.54 0.01 -4.59
CA ALA A 60 6.70 -1.16 -4.38
C ALA A 60 5.19 -0.84 -4.48
N CYS A 61 4.75 0.29 -3.93
CA CYS A 61 3.36 0.75 -4.08
C CYS A 61 3.01 1.03 -5.54
N ALA A 62 3.90 1.66 -6.31
CA ALA A 62 3.67 1.93 -7.73
C ALA A 62 3.55 0.62 -8.54
N ASP A 63 4.39 -0.37 -8.25
CA ASP A 63 4.32 -1.67 -8.92
C ASP A 63 3.08 -2.47 -8.50
N TYR A 64 2.65 -2.36 -7.24
CA TYR A 64 1.39 -2.94 -6.77
C TYR A 64 0.18 -2.39 -7.53
N VAL A 65 0.13 -1.07 -7.78
CA VAL A 65 -0.95 -0.45 -8.57
C VAL A 65 -1.00 -1.05 -9.98
N LYS A 66 0.14 -1.11 -10.69
CA LYS A 66 0.21 -1.71 -12.03
C LYS A 66 -0.27 -3.16 -12.03
N ALA A 67 0.12 -3.94 -11.01
CA ALA A 67 -0.29 -5.33 -10.88
C ALA A 67 -1.80 -5.47 -10.64
N LEU A 68 -2.39 -4.61 -9.81
CA LEU A 68 -3.84 -4.57 -9.59
C LEU A 68 -4.60 -4.17 -10.85
N GLU A 69 -4.12 -3.17 -11.61
CA GLU A 69 -4.74 -2.76 -12.87
C GLU A 69 -4.72 -3.91 -13.89
N ALA A 70 -3.58 -4.58 -14.05
CA ALA A 70 -3.46 -5.73 -14.94
C ALA A 70 -4.39 -6.88 -14.53
N TYR A 71 -4.49 -7.15 -13.21
CA TYR A 71 -5.41 -8.14 -12.66
C TYR A 71 -6.88 -7.77 -12.91
N ALA A 72 -7.25 -6.50 -12.73
CA ALA A 72 -8.60 -6.01 -12.98
C ALA A 72 -8.99 -6.14 -14.46
N THR A 73 -8.08 -5.80 -15.39
CA THR A 73 -8.32 -6.00 -16.84
C THR A 73 -8.57 -7.47 -17.17
N ALA A 74 -7.75 -8.39 -16.64
CA ALA A 74 -7.91 -9.82 -16.89
C ALA A 74 -9.24 -10.38 -16.37
N LEU A 75 -9.78 -9.86 -15.27
CA LEU A 75 -11.10 -10.24 -14.75
C LEU A 75 -12.22 -9.81 -15.69
N SER A 76 -12.15 -8.58 -16.21
CA SER A 76 -13.17 -8.06 -17.14
C SER A 76 -13.16 -8.78 -18.50
N ASP A 77 -12.00 -9.22 -18.97
CA ASP A 77 -11.88 -10.00 -20.21
C ASP A 77 -12.40 -11.45 -20.05
N GLY A 78 -12.31 -12.01 -18.83
CA GLY A 78 -12.81 -13.35 -18.51
C GLY A 78 -14.32 -13.46 -18.33
N GLU A 79 -15.03 -12.34 -18.13
CA GLU A 79 -16.51 -12.29 -18.11
C GLU A 79 -17.13 -12.24 -19.52
N GLN A 80 -16.30 -12.15 -20.57
CA GLN A 80 -16.68 -12.23 -21.98
C GLN A 80 -16.46 -13.66 -22.53
N GLU A 81 -17.08 -14.68 -21.92
CA GLU A 81 -17.32 -15.92 -22.68
C GLU A 81 -18.44 -15.68 -23.69
N PRO A 82 -18.26 -16.07 -24.97
CA PRO A 82 -19.21 -15.79 -26.03
C PRO A 82 -20.47 -16.63 -25.86
N ASP A 83 -21.60 -15.99 -26.14
CA ASP A 83 -22.92 -16.57 -26.33
C ASP A 83 -22.82 -17.67 -27.41
N GLU A 84 -22.53 -18.92 -27.02
CA GLU A 84 -22.68 -20.10 -27.86
C GLU A 84 -24.17 -20.45 -27.99
N ASP A 85 -24.94 -19.53 -28.56
CA ASP A 85 -26.29 -19.79 -29.07
C ASP A 85 -26.39 -19.20 -30.48
N GLN A 86 -25.86 -19.94 -31.45
CA GLN A 86 -26.30 -19.81 -32.84
C GLN A 86 -26.05 -21.09 -33.66
N GLN A 87 -27.13 -21.87 -33.76
CA GLN A 87 -27.56 -22.82 -34.81
C GLN A 87 -27.13 -24.29 -34.75
#